data_AF-A0A1I4G1I1-F1
#
_entry.id   AF-A0A1I4G1I1-F1
#
_cell.length_a   1.000
_cell.length_b   1.000
_cell.length_c   1.000
_cell.angle_alpha   90.00
_cell.angle_beta   90.00
_cell.angle_gamma   90.00
#
_symmetry.space_group_name_H-M   'P 1'
#
loop_
_entity.id
_entity.type
_entity.pdbx_description
1 polymer ?
#
loop_
_entity_poly.entity_id
_entity_poly.type
_entity_poly.pdbx_seq_one_letter_code
_entity_poly.pdbx_strand_id
1 'polypeptide(L)'
;MKRNYIDGVNNLDYWTGKTDKSARNFMLYYAESHLQAVRKDQWKLHFASRDGYYGPTTHLEVPWVFNIRQDPFESYDQAPGPRA
;
A
#
# COMPACT_ATOMS: atom_id res chain seq x y z
N MET A 1 4.96 -31.79 -5.88
CA MET A 1 5.72 -30.88 -5.00
C MET A 1 5.10 -29.49 -5.11
N LYS A 2 4.57 -28.89 -4.04
CA LYS A 2 4.06 -27.50 -4.10
C LYS A 2 5.26 -26.54 -4.21
N ARG A 3 5.15 -25.54 -5.09
CA ARG A 3 6.17 -24.49 -5.25
C ARG A 3 5.80 -23.34 -4.32
N ASN A 4 6.61 -23.11 -3.30
CA ASN A 4 6.42 -22.02 -2.36
C ASN A 4 7.13 -20.78 -2.91
N TYR A 5 6.40 -19.68 -3.02
CA TYR A 5 6.95 -18.39 -3.41
C TYR A 5 7.23 -17.57 -2.15
N ILE A 6 8.38 -16.91 -2.12
CA ILE A 6 8.77 -16.00 -1.04
C ILE A 6 8.66 -14.58 -1.61
N ASP A 7 7.77 -13.77 -1.05
CA ASP A 7 7.59 -12.37 -1.48
C ASP A 7 8.60 -11.41 -0.84
N GLY A 8 9.42 -11.92 0.08
CA GLY A 8 10.54 -11.20 0.68
C GLY A 8 11.67 -10.94 -0.31
N VAL A 9 12.40 -9.85 -0.08
CA VAL A 9 13.59 -9.47 -0.87
C VAL A 9 14.82 -9.46 0.02
N ASN A 10 15.97 -9.81 -0.54
CA ASN A 10 17.25 -9.62 0.14
C ASN A 10 17.61 -8.13 0.15
N ASN A 11 17.64 -7.53 1.34
CA ASN A 11 17.90 -6.10 1.51
C ASN A 11 19.26 -5.80 2.18
N LEU A 12 20.16 -6.80 2.23
CA LEU A 12 21.42 -6.70 2.96
C LEU A 12 22.33 -5.57 2.44
N ASP A 13 22.41 -5.39 1.12
CA ASP A 13 23.27 -4.35 0.53
C ASP A 13 22.82 -2.94 0.94
N TYR A 14 21.51 -2.71 1.07
CA TYR A 14 20.98 -1.45 1.58
C TYR A 14 21.32 -1.25 3.07
N TRP A 15 21.11 -2.27 3.89
CA TRP A 15 21.38 -2.18 5.33
C TRP A 15 22.86 -2.04 5.68
N THR A 16 23.75 -2.59 4.84
CA THR A 16 25.21 -2.50 5.02
C THR A 16 25.82 -1.27 4.33
N GLY A 17 25.00 -0.41 3.72
CA GLY A 17 25.45 0.84 3.07
C GLY A 17 26.15 0.65 1.73
N LYS A 18 26.09 -0.55 1.12
CA LYS A 18 26.64 -0.81 -0.22
C LYS A 18 25.78 -0.21 -1.34
N THR A 19 24.52 0.10 -1.05
CA THR A 19 23.63 0.87 -1.92
C THR A 19 22.78 1.83 -1.10
N ASP A 20 22.40 2.95 -1.71
CA ASP A 20 21.45 3.95 -1.21
C ASP A 20 19.98 3.54 -1.39
N LYS A 21 19.72 2.44 -2.11
CA LYS A 21 18.37 1.98 -2.46
C LYS A 21 18.02 0.65 -1.82
N SER A 22 16.87 0.63 -1.15
CA SER A 22 16.25 -0.62 -0.69
C SER A 22 15.83 -1.49 -1.88
N ALA A 23 16.10 -2.79 -1.81
CA ALA A 23 15.56 -3.79 -2.73
C ALA A 23 14.02 -3.89 -2.62
N ARG A 24 13.44 -3.51 -1.47
CA ARG A 24 11.98 -3.43 -1.30
C ARG A 24 11.47 -2.12 -1.86
N ASN A 25 10.74 -2.21 -2.97
CA ASN A 25 10.10 -1.08 -3.64
C ASN A 25 8.57 -1.22 -3.79
N PHE A 26 7.99 -2.35 -3.34
CA PHE A 26 6.55 -2.55 -3.28
C PHE A 26 6.10 -3.13 -1.93
N MET A 27 4.84 -2.89 -1.57
CA MET A 27 4.17 -3.47 -0.40
C MET A 27 2.72 -3.81 -0.76
N LEU A 28 2.25 -4.95 -0.29
CA LEU A 28 0.86 -5.38 -0.42
C LEU A 28 0.18 -5.27 0.95
N TYR A 29 -0.99 -4.64 1.01
CA TYR A 29 -1.77 -4.48 2.23
C TYR A 29 -3.03 -5.33 2.13
N TYR A 30 -3.14 -6.31 3.02
CA TYR A 30 -4.27 -7.23 3.07
C TYR A 30 -5.11 -7.00 4.33
N ALA A 31 -6.42 -7.17 4.17
CA ALA A 31 -7.32 -7.45 5.27
C ALA A 31 -7.84 -8.87 5.03
N GLU A 32 -7.44 -9.80 5.90
CA GLU A 32 -7.67 -11.24 5.72
C GLU A 32 -7.17 -11.72 4.34
N SER A 33 -8.04 -12.24 3.50
CA SER A 33 -7.72 -12.74 2.15
C SER A 33 -7.85 -11.68 1.05
N HIS A 34 -8.22 -10.43 1.38
CA HIS A 34 -8.53 -9.39 0.41
C HIS A 34 -7.42 -8.34 0.33
N LEU A 35 -6.90 -8.13 -0.88
CA LEU A 35 -5.96 -7.04 -1.17
C LEU A 35 -6.68 -5.69 -1.07
N GLN A 36 -6.30 -4.88 -0.08
CA GLN A 36 -6.91 -3.57 0.18
C GLN A 36 -6.13 -2.45 -0.52
N ALA A 37 -4.80 -2.54 -0.53
CA ALA A 37 -3.96 -1.52 -1.13
C ALA A 37 -2.64 -2.10 -1.64
N VAL A 38 -2.05 -1.39 -2.61
CA VAL A 38 -0.69 -1.64 -3.10
C VAL A 38 0.09 -0.35 -2.97
N ARG A 39 1.30 -0.43 -2.42
CA ARG A 39 2.26 0.68 -2.46
C ARG A 39 3.40 0.32 -3.39
N LYS A 40 3.77 1.26 -4.25
CA LYS A 40 5.00 1.24 -5.03
C LYS A 40 5.73 2.54 -4.78
N ASP A 41 6.93 2.45 -4.20
CA ASP A 41 7.75 3.59 -3.84
C ASP A 41 6.98 4.61 -2.96
N GLN A 42 6.72 5.82 -3.49
CA GLN A 42 5.97 6.89 -2.85
C GLN A 42 4.47 6.88 -3.15
N TRP A 43 4.01 6.00 -4.03
CA TRP A 43 2.61 5.94 -4.45
C TRP A 43 1.89 4.79 -3.75
N LYS A 44 0.73 5.06 -3.17
CA LYS A 44 -0.15 4.05 -2.56
C LYS A 44 -1.53 4.12 -3.19
N LEU A 45 -1.99 2.98 -3.68
CA LEU A 45 -3.28 2.80 -4.32
C LEU A 45 -4.17 1.99 -3.38
N HIS A 46 -5.33 2.53 -3.01
CA HIS A 46 -6.35 1.82 -2.26
C HIS A 46 -7.44 1.32 -3.21
N PHE A 47 -7.77 0.04 -3.14
CA PHE A 47 -8.89 -0.59 -3.83
C PHE A 47 -10.12 -0.72 -2.93
N ALA A 48 -9.93 -0.52 -1.63
CA ALA A 48 -10.99 -0.53 -0.65
C ALA A 48 -10.63 0.36 0.54
N SER A 49 -11.64 0.90 1.21
CA SER A 49 -11.53 1.68 2.43
C SER A 49 -12.35 1.02 3.54
N ARG A 50 -11.99 1.30 4.80
CA ARG A 50 -12.75 0.84 5.97
C ARG A 50 -12.91 1.99 6.94
N ASP A 51 -14.14 2.20 7.42
CA ASP A 51 -14.44 3.25 8.39
C ASP A 51 -14.07 2.81 9.82
N GLY A 52 -12.84 3.10 10.23
CA GLY A 52 -12.31 2.64 11.52
C GLY A 52 -12.05 1.13 11.59
N TYR A 53 -11.69 0.64 12.77
CA TYR A 53 -11.22 -0.76 12.91
C TYR A 53 -12.35 -1.80 12.72
N TYR A 54 -13.55 -1.49 13.21
CA TYR A 54 -14.73 -2.37 13.17
C TYR A 54 -15.76 -2.00 12.10
N GLY A 55 -15.48 -0.98 11.28
CA GLY A 55 -16.42 -0.56 10.25
C GLY A 55 -16.50 -1.50 9.05
N PRO A 56 -17.52 -1.30 8.20
CA PRO A 56 -17.63 -2.02 6.95
C PRO A 56 -16.48 -1.66 6.01
N THR A 57 -16.07 -2.63 5.18
CA THR A 57 -15.18 -2.38 4.06
C THR A 57 -16.00 -1.97 2.84
N THR A 58 -15.60 -0.88 2.19
CA THR A 58 -16.16 -0.38 0.94
C THR A 58 -15.15 -0.57 -0.18
N HIS A 59 -15.51 -1.27 -1.25
CA HIS A 59 -14.68 -1.42 -2.44
C HIS A 59 -14.83 -0.20 -3.37
N LEU A 60 -13.73 0.22 -3.97
CA LEU A 60 -13.65 1.39 -4.84
C LEU A 60 -13.62 0.94 -6.30
N GLU A 61 -14.47 1.53 -7.15
CA GLU A 61 -14.42 1.30 -8.60
C GLU A 61 -13.15 1.88 -9.22
N VAL A 62 -12.77 3.08 -8.76
CA VAL A 62 -11.52 3.76 -9.13
C VAL A 62 -10.63 3.81 -7.89
N PRO A 63 -9.40 3.26 -7.94
CA PRO A 63 -8.52 3.28 -6.80
C PRO A 63 -8.18 4.70 -6.35
N TRP A 64 -8.21 4.97 -5.05
CA TRP A 64 -7.65 6.20 -4.52
C TRP A 64 -6.13 6.14 -4.59
N VAL A 65 -5.51 7.23 -5.06
CA VAL A 65 -4.06 7.30 -5.28
C VAL A 65 -3.46 8.38 -4.39
N PHE A 66 -2.49 8.01 -3.56
CA PHE A 66 -1.81 8.92 -2.65
C PHE A 66 -0.31 8.93 -2.91
N ASN A 67 0.29 10.13 -2.86
CA ASN A 67 1.73 10.26 -2.70
C ASN A 67 2.06 10.36 -1.21
N ILE A 68 2.41 9.24 -0.58
CA ILE A 68 2.71 9.17 0.85
C ILE A 68 4.03 9.83 1.26
N ARG A 69 4.88 10.25 0.32
CA ARG A 69 6.04 11.10 0.62
C ARG A 69 5.61 12.55 0.87
N GLN A 70 4.56 12.99 0.18
CA GLN A 70 4.00 14.34 0.31
C GLN A 70 2.87 14.40 1.33
N ASP A 71 2.03 13.36 1.39
CA ASP A 71 0.88 13.23 2.28
C ASP A 71 0.93 11.88 3.01
N PRO A 72 1.78 11.75 4.05
CA PRO A 72 1.98 10.50 4.77
C PRO A 72 0.74 9.99 5.51
N PHE A 73 -0.24 10.87 5.74
CA PHE A 73 -1.48 10.55 6.46
C PHE A 73 -2.68 10.33 5.53
N GLU A 74 -2.49 10.41 4.21
CA GLU A 74 -3.55 10.16 3.22
C GLU A 74 -4.75 11.10 3.41
N SER A 75 -4.46 12.35 3.76
CA SER A 75 -5.43 13.36 4.18
C SER A 75 -6.18 13.99 3.00
N TYR A 76 -5.49 14.19 1.86
CA TYR A 76 -6.09 14.84 0.70
C TYR A 76 -7.02 13.88 -0.04
N ASP A 77 -8.26 14.31 -0.21
CA ASP A 77 -9.27 13.47 -0.83
C ASP A 77 -9.06 13.21 -2.30
N GLN A 78 -9.46 12.01 -2.73
CA GLN A 78 -9.69 11.66 -4.13
C GLN A 78 -11.13 11.17 -4.37
N ALA A 79 -12.04 11.31 -3.41
CA ALA A 79 -13.44 10.94 -3.55
C ALA A 79 -14.14 11.78 -4.62
N PRO A 80 -14.93 11.16 -5.50
CA PRO A 80 -15.92 11.87 -6.29
C PRO A 80 -17.10 12.26 -5.38
N GLY A 81 -17.13 13.50 -4.91
CA GLY A 81 -18.24 14.04 -4.10
C GLY A 81 -17.77 14.85 -2.90
N PRO A 82 -18.64 15.67 -2.30
CA PRO A 82 -18.24 16.53 -1.20
C PRO A 82 -17.85 15.69 0.02
N ARG A 83 -16.61 15.85 0.48
CA ARG A 83 -16.24 15.59 1.88
C ARG A 83 -17.03 16.58 2.75
N ALA A 84 -17.84 16.06 3.67
CA ALA A 84 -18.39 16.85 4.76
C ALA A 84 -17.26 17.33 5.69
#